data_AF-A0A955EH96-F1
#
_entry.id   AF-A0A955EH96-F1
#
_cell.length_a   1.000
_cell.length_b   1.000
_cell.length_c   1.000
_cell.angle_alpha   90.00
_cell.angle_beta   90.00
_cell.angle_gamma   90.00
#
_symmetry.space_group_name_H-M   'P 1'
#
loop_
_entity.id
_entity.type
_entity.pdbx_description
1 polymer ?
#
loop_
_entity_poly.entity_id
_entity_poly.type
_entity_poly.pdbx_seq_one_letter_code
_entity_poly.pdbx_strand_id
1 'polypeptide(L)'
;METFLAILVLMTLALVATSPRFYRLRRLPAMSVLMSGGWLAIAAGVLLSPEGVDLISREALRNATPLLMMALGWIGFVIGLQARREVLVNVIRETARLLVIDVVVSVAVFGGVSLFIILRWTGHHEAAWLMGPAGLLSAAALGWSMETRSLVRDRSPRAQHLALLLRAGGTLSSLAAILWFGILYELPHRVEGGLVLDWTGAGFRLGLAILLAILMGALGQLAFRRAGRAREQQLVVSLGIVVFVAGLATELGASPLLASMLTGVVIANLSGKEFQRFERFIIQAEHVVAVLLALIAGLLMKLDIQQWGVILV
;
A
#
# COMPACT_ATOMS: atom_id res chain seq x y z
N MET A 1 -11.23 -21.40 16.45
CA MET A 1 -10.98 -22.18 15.21
C MET A 1 -11.37 -21.40 13.97
N GLU A 2 -12.47 -20.65 13.99
CA GLU A 2 -12.95 -19.82 12.87
C GLU A 2 -11.91 -18.82 12.34
N THR A 3 -11.22 -18.09 13.22
CA THR A 3 -10.17 -17.14 12.80
C THR A 3 -9.03 -17.81 12.05
N PHE A 4 -8.59 -18.98 12.51
CA PHE A 4 -7.52 -19.74 11.85
C PHE A 4 -7.97 -20.22 10.46
N LEU A 5 -9.21 -20.72 10.36
CA LEU A 5 -9.80 -21.14 9.09
C LEU A 5 -9.94 -19.95 8.12
N ALA A 6 -10.39 -18.79 8.59
CA ALA A 6 -10.49 -17.58 7.78
C ALA A 6 -9.12 -17.15 7.24
N ILE A 7 -8.08 -17.10 8.09
CA ILE A 7 -6.71 -16.80 7.66
C ILE A 7 -6.22 -17.83 6.65
N LEU A 8 -6.47 -19.12 6.90
CA LEU A 8 -6.07 -20.20 6.00
C LEU A 8 -6.74 -20.06 4.63
N VAL A 9 -8.04 -19.78 4.59
CA VAL A 9 -8.81 -19.55 3.35
C VAL A 9 -8.26 -18.35 2.60
N LEU A 10 -8.04 -17.22 3.28
CA LEU A 10 -7.49 -16.01 2.67
C LEU A 10 -6.10 -16.25 2.07
N MET A 11 -5.22 -16.89 2.83
CA MET A 11 -3.86 -17.25 2.37
C MET A 11 -3.91 -18.22 1.19
N THR A 12 -4.78 -19.23 1.25
CA THR A 12 -4.94 -20.21 0.17
C THR A 12 -5.43 -19.54 -1.10
N LEU A 13 -6.43 -18.66 -1.01
CA LEU A 13 -6.95 -17.94 -2.18
C LEU A 13 -5.91 -16.99 -2.77
N ALA A 14 -5.16 -16.26 -1.94
CA ALA A 14 -4.07 -15.40 -2.39
C ALA A 14 -2.95 -16.20 -3.09
N LEU A 15 -2.61 -17.40 -2.57
CA LEU A 15 -1.64 -18.29 -3.20
C LEU A 15 -2.17 -18.93 -4.50
N VAL A 16 -3.44 -19.32 -4.55
CA VAL A 16 -4.07 -19.86 -5.76
C VAL A 16 -4.13 -18.81 -6.86
N ALA A 17 -4.43 -17.56 -6.52
CA ALA A 17 -4.44 -16.43 -7.44
C ALA A 17 -3.06 -16.16 -8.07
N THR A 18 -1.98 -16.57 -7.40
CA THR A 18 -0.60 -16.46 -7.90
C THR A 18 -0.11 -17.74 -8.60
N SER A 19 -0.95 -18.76 -8.75
CA SER A 19 -0.59 -20.01 -9.41
C SER A 19 -0.35 -19.86 -10.93
N PRO A 20 0.53 -20.70 -11.54
CA PRO A 20 0.80 -20.65 -12.98
C PRO A 20 -0.42 -20.88 -13.88
N ARG A 21 -1.47 -21.53 -13.35
CA ARG A 21 -2.74 -21.74 -14.05
C ARG A 21 -3.54 -20.44 -14.13
N PHE A 22 -3.56 -19.67 -13.04
CA PHE A 22 -4.20 -18.36 -12.99
C PHE A 22 -3.48 -17.35 -13.91
N TYR A 23 -2.14 -17.40 -13.95
CA TYR A 23 -1.34 -16.63 -14.90
C TYR A 23 -1.61 -16.96 -16.38
N ARG A 24 -2.01 -18.20 -16.70
CA ARG A 24 -2.43 -18.56 -18.07
C ARG A 24 -3.78 -17.95 -18.43
N LEU A 25 -4.73 -17.91 -17.48
CA LEU A 25 -6.02 -17.25 -17.67
C LEU A 25 -5.86 -15.75 -17.96
N ARG A 26 -4.87 -15.11 -17.32
CA ARG A 26 -4.51 -13.70 -17.51
C ARG A 26 -4.01 -13.37 -18.93
N ARG A 27 -3.71 -14.38 -19.77
CA ARG A 27 -3.33 -14.16 -21.19
C ARG A 27 -4.52 -13.81 -22.08
N LEU A 28 -5.75 -14.02 -21.61
CA LEU A 28 -6.95 -13.56 -22.32
C LEU A 28 -7.12 -12.05 -22.09
N PRO A 29 -7.32 -11.22 -23.13
CA PRO A 29 -7.34 -9.75 -23.00
C PRO A 29 -8.42 -9.26 -22.03
N ALA A 30 -9.63 -9.85 -22.05
CA ALA A 30 -10.71 -9.51 -21.13
C ALA A 30 -10.37 -9.87 -19.66
N MET A 31 -9.78 -11.03 -19.43
CA MET A 31 -9.34 -11.44 -18.09
C MET A 31 -8.13 -10.64 -17.63
N SER A 32 -7.24 -10.22 -18.53
CA SER A 32 -6.09 -9.38 -18.19
C SER A 32 -6.53 -8.08 -17.51
N VAL A 33 -7.57 -7.42 -18.04
CA VAL A 33 -8.12 -6.16 -17.50
C VAL A 33 -8.80 -6.38 -16.14
N LEU A 34 -9.63 -7.41 -16.02
CA LEU A 34 -10.29 -7.77 -14.75
C LEU A 34 -9.30 -8.19 -13.66
N MET A 35 -8.24 -8.91 -14.03
CA MET A 35 -7.23 -9.42 -13.10
C MET A 35 -6.16 -8.40 -12.75
N SER A 36 -5.84 -7.44 -13.65
CA SER A 36 -4.80 -6.44 -13.40
C SER A 36 -5.18 -5.45 -12.31
N GLY A 37 -6.47 -5.15 -12.14
CA GLY A 37 -6.97 -4.24 -11.11
C GLY A 37 -7.29 -4.90 -9.76
N GLY A 38 -7.08 -6.21 -9.61
CA GLY A 38 -7.47 -6.94 -8.39
C GLY A 38 -8.98 -7.13 -8.22
N TRP A 39 -9.80 -6.79 -9.22
CA TRP A 39 -11.26 -6.84 -9.15
C TRP A 39 -11.81 -8.24 -8.84
N LEU A 40 -11.20 -9.30 -9.36
CA LEU A 40 -11.59 -10.67 -9.01
C LEU A 40 -11.33 -11.00 -7.54
N ALA A 41 -10.24 -10.49 -6.97
CA ALA A 41 -9.93 -10.68 -5.56
C ALA A 41 -10.94 -9.91 -4.68
N ILE A 42 -11.28 -8.67 -5.07
CA ILE A 42 -12.32 -7.88 -4.41
C ILE A 42 -13.67 -8.62 -4.48
N ALA A 43 -14.10 -9.06 -5.66
CA ALA A 43 -15.36 -9.79 -5.84
C ALA A 43 -15.40 -11.08 -5.01
N ALA A 44 -14.31 -11.84 -4.98
CA ALA A 44 -14.18 -13.00 -4.10
C ALA A 44 -14.30 -12.60 -2.62
N GLY A 45 -13.68 -11.49 -2.21
CA GLY A 45 -13.82 -10.95 -0.86
C GLY A 45 -15.26 -10.61 -0.50
N VAL A 46 -15.99 -9.93 -1.39
CA VAL A 46 -17.41 -9.60 -1.20
C VAL A 46 -18.25 -10.87 -1.06
N LEU A 47 -18.03 -11.88 -1.90
CA LEU A 47 -18.72 -13.16 -1.82
C LEU A 47 -18.46 -13.90 -0.50
N LEU A 48 -17.24 -13.80 0.04
CA LEU A 48 -16.87 -14.43 1.31
C LEU A 48 -17.27 -13.63 2.54
N SER A 49 -17.66 -12.37 2.35
CA SER A 49 -18.03 -11.46 3.42
C SER A 49 -19.33 -11.89 4.11
N PRO A 50 -19.64 -11.30 5.28
CA PRO A 50 -20.92 -11.49 5.95
C PRO A 50 -22.14 -11.09 5.10
N GLU A 51 -21.96 -10.19 4.13
CA GLU A 51 -23.03 -9.76 3.21
C GLU A 51 -23.21 -10.74 2.02
N GLY A 52 -22.25 -11.65 1.83
CA GLY A 52 -22.27 -12.66 0.76
C GLY A 52 -22.73 -14.02 1.28
N VAL A 53 -21.78 -14.94 1.41
CA VAL A 53 -21.99 -16.33 1.89
C VAL A 53 -21.73 -16.45 3.40
N ASP A 54 -21.28 -15.38 4.06
CA ASP A 54 -20.94 -15.34 5.50
C ASP A 54 -19.93 -16.42 5.93
N LEU A 55 -18.95 -16.71 5.06
CA LEU A 55 -17.90 -17.67 5.38
C LEU A 55 -16.87 -17.08 6.35
N ILE A 56 -16.67 -15.76 6.31
CA ILE A 56 -15.72 -15.03 7.16
C ILE A 56 -16.49 -13.97 7.96
N SER A 57 -16.64 -14.21 9.26
CA SER A 57 -17.34 -13.30 10.16
C SER A 57 -16.59 -11.98 10.40
N ARG A 58 -17.30 -10.93 10.81
CA ARG A 58 -16.70 -9.62 11.16
C ARG A 58 -15.70 -9.73 12.31
N GLU A 59 -15.95 -10.63 13.26
CA GLU A 59 -15.06 -10.89 14.38
C GLU A 59 -13.75 -11.56 13.92
N ALA A 60 -13.84 -12.53 13.00
CA ALA A 60 -12.66 -13.15 12.40
C ALA A 60 -11.80 -12.10 11.67
N LEU A 61 -12.43 -11.16 10.98
CA LEU A 61 -11.75 -10.06 10.28
C LEU A 61 -11.08 -9.07 11.24
N ARG A 62 -11.74 -8.71 12.34
CA ARG A 62 -11.16 -7.87 13.42
C ARG A 62 -9.97 -8.56 14.09
N ASN A 63 -10.04 -9.86 14.30
CA ASN A 63 -8.93 -10.65 14.83
C ASN A 63 -7.79 -10.79 13.82
N ALA A 64 -8.05 -10.61 12.53
CA ALA A 64 -7.04 -10.58 11.47
C ALA A 64 -6.39 -9.19 11.29
N THR A 65 -6.76 -8.16 12.05
CA THR A 65 -6.14 -6.83 11.97
C THR A 65 -4.61 -6.84 12.06
N PRO A 66 -3.94 -7.64 12.92
CA PRO A 66 -2.47 -7.71 12.92
C PRO A 66 -1.89 -8.17 11.58
N LEU A 67 -2.57 -9.09 10.89
CA LEU A 67 -2.18 -9.56 9.55
C LEU A 67 -2.34 -8.43 8.52
N LEU A 68 -3.36 -7.58 8.65
CA LEU A 68 -3.54 -6.39 7.81
C LEU A 68 -2.43 -5.38 8.03
N MET A 69 -2.08 -5.10 9.28
CA MET A 69 -1.00 -4.16 9.60
C MET A 69 0.33 -4.68 9.07
N MET A 70 0.58 -5.99 9.18
CA MET A 70 1.74 -6.63 8.56
C MET A 70 1.71 -6.52 7.03
N ALA A 71 0.58 -6.77 6.38
CA ALA A 71 0.46 -6.70 4.92
C ALA A 71 0.66 -5.27 4.40
N LEU A 72 0.07 -4.27 5.06
CA LEU A 72 0.28 -2.85 4.78
C LEU A 72 1.74 -2.46 5.01
N GLY A 73 2.32 -2.87 6.13
CA GLY A 73 3.73 -2.65 6.43
C GLY A 73 4.64 -3.27 5.36
N TRP A 74 4.32 -4.48 4.90
CA TRP A 74 5.07 -5.14 3.83
C TRP A 74 5.02 -4.34 2.54
N ILE A 75 3.84 -3.92 2.08
CA ILE A 75 3.72 -3.12 0.85
C ILE A 75 4.48 -1.80 0.98
N GLY A 76 4.31 -1.09 2.09
CA GLY A 76 5.04 0.13 2.37
C GLY A 76 6.54 -0.11 2.26
N PHE A 77 7.04 -1.11 2.97
CA PHE A 77 8.44 -1.51 2.96
C PHE A 77 8.96 -1.83 1.56
N VAL A 78 8.25 -2.65 0.77
CA VAL A 78 8.63 -2.99 -0.61
C VAL A 78 8.70 -1.75 -1.49
N ILE A 79 7.73 -0.85 -1.41
CA ILE A 79 7.73 0.40 -2.18
C ILE A 79 8.90 1.29 -1.72
N GLY A 80 9.15 1.38 -0.42
CA GLY A 80 10.30 2.06 0.15
C GLY A 80 11.64 1.52 -0.35
N LEU A 81 11.76 0.19 -0.49
CA LEU A 81 12.98 -0.44 -1.01
C LEU A 81 13.31 -0.01 -2.44
N GLN A 82 12.30 0.35 -3.24
CA GLN A 82 12.48 0.82 -4.61
C GLN A 82 13.00 2.28 -4.67
N ALA A 83 12.94 3.02 -3.56
CA ALA A 83 13.34 4.43 -3.44
C ALA A 83 14.87 4.62 -3.32
N ARG A 84 15.63 4.12 -4.29
CA ARG A 84 17.10 4.25 -4.30
C ARG A 84 17.53 5.63 -4.74
N ARG A 85 18.42 6.27 -3.98
CA ARG A 85 18.95 7.61 -4.28
C ARG A 85 19.55 7.71 -5.69
N GLU A 86 20.28 6.69 -6.13
CA GLU A 86 20.88 6.65 -7.47
C GLU A 86 19.83 6.70 -8.60
N VAL A 87 18.68 6.05 -8.39
CA VAL A 87 17.58 6.04 -9.37
C VAL A 87 16.78 7.33 -9.25
N LEU A 88 16.46 7.73 -8.01
CA LEU A 88 15.69 8.93 -7.73
C LEU A 88 16.39 10.18 -8.27
N VAL A 89 17.67 10.42 -7.99
CA VAL A 89 18.36 11.64 -8.44
C VAL A 89 18.41 11.76 -9.96
N ASN A 90 18.66 10.66 -10.66
CA ASN A 90 18.77 10.67 -12.11
C ASN A 90 17.41 10.80 -12.81
N VAL A 91 16.37 10.15 -12.29
CA VAL A 91 15.04 10.15 -12.94
C VAL A 91 14.21 11.37 -12.50
N ILE A 92 14.26 11.79 -11.23
CA ILE A 92 13.51 12.95 -10.72
C ILE A 92 13.81 14.19 -11.55
N ARG A 93 15.05 14.39 -12.02
CA ARG A 93 15.35 15.59 -12.81
C ARG A 93 14.52 15.67 -14.11
N GLU A 94 14.22 14.53 -14.71
CA GLU A 94 13.47 14.45 -15.97
C GLU A 94 11.95 14.28 -15.73
N THR A 95 11.55 13.60 -14.65
CA THR A 95 10.14 13.27 -14.38
C THR A 95 9.49 14.08 -13.27
N ALA A 96 10.23 14.87 -12.47
CA ALA A 96 9.67 15.60 -11.33
C ALA A 96 8.54 16.52 -11.73
N ARG A 97 8.68 17.23 -12.85
CA ARG A 97 7.61 18.13 -13.33
C ARG A 97 6.34 17.34 -13.65
N LEU A 98 6.47 16.18 -14.29
CA LEU A 98 5.35 15.29 -14.59
C LEU A 98 4.74 14.71 -13.32
N LEU A 99 5.56 14.30 -12.35
CA LEU A 99 5.11 13.79 -11.06
C LEU A 99 4.34 14.86 -10.28
N VAL A 100 4.85 16.10 -10.22
CA VAL A 100 4.17 17.21 -9.54
C VAL A 100 2.84 17.51 -10.23
N ILE A 101 2.80 17.52 -11.56
CA ILE A 101 1.55 17.68 -12.31
C ILE A 101 0.58 16.53 -12.00
N ASP A 102 1.04 15.28 -12.03
CA ASP A 102 0.21 14.11 -11.71
C ASP A 102 -0.37 14.20 -10.31
N VAL A 103 0.46 14.58 -9.32
CA VAL A 103 0.03 14.75 -7.93
C VAL A 103 -1.01 15.86 -7.81
N VAL A 104 -0.72 17.05 -8.34
CA VAL A 104 -1.62 18.21 -8.25
C VAL A 104 -2.93 17.94 -8.98
N VAL A 105 -2.88 17.42 -10.20
CA VAL A 105 -4.08 17.12 -10.99
C VAL A 105 -4.89 16.01 -10.33
N SER A 106 -4.26 14.93 -9.88
CA SER A 106 -4.98 13.82 -9.25
C SER A 106 -5.63 14.24 -7.94
N VAL A 107 -4.92 15.00 -7.09
CA VAL A 107 -5.49 15.54 -5.85
C VAL A 107 -6.61 16.53 -6.13
N ALA A 108 -6.43 17.44 -7.09
CA ALA A 108 -7.46 18.43 -7.42
C ALA A 108 -8.71 17.78 -8.02
N VAL A 109 -8.54 16.90 -9.00
CA VAL A 109 -9.66 16.26 -9.72
C VAL A 109 -10.32 15.19 -8.85
N PHE A 110 -9.57 14.17 -8.41
CA PHE A 110 -10.18 13.07 -7.65
C PHE A 110 -10.50 13.47 -6.22
N GLY A 111 -9.68 14.31 -5.58
CA GLY A 111 -10.01 14.87 -4.27
C GLY A 111 -11.22 15.80 -4.36
N GLY A 112 -11.29 16.68 -5.37
CA GLY A 112 -12.44 17.58 -5.58
C GLY A 112 -13.73 16.84 -5.92
N VAL A 113 -13.68 15.86 -6.83
CA VAL A 113 -14.84 15.01 -7.17
C VAL A 113 -15.29 14.21 -5.96
N SER A 114 -14.36 13.61 -5.22
CA SER A 114 -14.70 12.85 -4.00
C SER A 114 -15.34 13.76 -2.96
N LEU A 115 -14.76 14.93 -2.71
CA LEU A 115 -15.31 15.93 -1.79
C LEU A 115 -16.72 16.35 -2.21
N PHE A 116 -16.93 16.65 -3.49
CA PHE A 116 -18.24 17.01 -4.03
C PHE A 116 -19.28 15.90 -3.80
N ILE A 117 -18.92 14.65 -4.10
CA ILE A 117 -19.82 13.49 -3.88
C ILE A 117 -20.14 13.34 -2.39
N ILE A 118 -19.15 13.39 -1.51
CA ILE A 118 -19.34 13.23 -0.06
C ILE A 118 -20.24 14.33 0.50
N LEU A 119 -19.99 15.59 0.12
CA LEU A 119 -20.81 16.73 0.54
C LEU A 119 -22.27 16.57 0.10
N ARG A 120 -22.51 16.14 -1.14
CA ARG A 120 -23.87 15.99 -1.69
C ARG A 120 -24.60 14.78 -1.12
N TRP A 121 -23.88 13.72 -0.76
CA TRP A 121 -24.47 12.46 -0.33
C TRP A 121 -24.65 12.38 1.19
N THR A 122 -23.64 12.78 1.97
CA THR A 122 -23.64 12.60 3.43
C THR A 122 -24.24 13.79 4.19
N GLY A 123 -24.27 14.98 3.58
CA GLY A 123 -24.69 16.22 4.25
C GLY A 123 -23.77 16.66 5.40
N HIS A 124 -22.63 15.98 5.63
CA HIS A 124 -21.64 16.36 6.63
C HIS A 124 -20.76 17.48 6.07
N HIS A 125 -20.58 18.56 6.84
CA HIS A 125 -19.81 19.74 6.43
C HIS A 125 -18.51 19.92 7.23
N GLU A 126 -18.28 19.07 8.23
CA GLU A 126 -17.10 19.11 9.07
C GLU A 126 -15.86 18.66 8.29
N ALA A 127 -14.82 19.51 8.26
CA ALA A 127 -13.61 19.27 7.46
C ALA A 127 -12.92 17.94 7.82
N ALA A 128 -12.91 17.54 9.10
CA ALA A 128 -12.28 16.31 9.54
C ALA A 128 -12.96 15.05 8.94
N TRP A 129 -14.28 15.08 8.79
CA TRP A 129 -15.06 14.00 8.15
C TRP A 129 -14.85 13.94 6.65
N LEU A 130 -14.57 15.08 6.02
CA LEU A 130 -14.39 15.17 4.56
C LEU A 130 -12.97 14.83 4.13
N MET A 131 -11.96 15.23 4.92
CA MET A 131 -10.55 15.08 4.57
C MET A 131 -10.06 13.64 4.55
N GLY A 132 -10.52 12.80 5.48
CA GLY A 132 -10.12 11.38 5.53
C GLY A 132 -10.50 10.62 4.24
N PRO A 133 -11.80 10.53 3.89
CA PRO A 133 -12.26 9.85 2.68
C PRO A 133 -11.76 10.47 1.38
N ALA A 134 -11.88 11.80 1.21
CA ALA A 134 -11.45 12.47 -0.02
C ALA A 134 -9.92 12.40 -0.19
N GLY A 135 -9.20 12.50 0.93
CA GLY A 135 -7.77 12.30 0.99
C GLY A 135 -7.34 10.90 0.60
N LEU A 136 -8.01 9.87 1.14
CA LEU A 136 -7.76 8.47 0.79
C LEU A 136 -8.02 8.19 -0.70
N LEU A 137 -9.15 8.68 -1.24
CA LEU A 137 -9.50 8.49 -2.65
C LEU A 137 -8.55 9.24 -3.59
N SER A 138 -8.12 10.45 -3.22
CA SER A 138 -7.09 11.17 -3.98
C SER A 138 -5.74 10.45 -3.92
N ALA A 139 -5.36 9.88 -2.77
CA ALA A 139 -4.13 9.07 -2.65
C ALA A 139 -4.19 7.81 -3.52
N ALA A 140 -5.33 7.12 -3.55
CA ALA A 140 -5.54 5.95 -4.40
C ALA A 140 -5.51 6.28 -5.90
N ALA A 141 -5.82 7.53 -6.26
CA ALA A 141 -5.72 8.03 -7.63
C ALA A 141 -4.31 8.54 -7.99
N LEU A 142 -3.33 8.50 -7.08
CA LEU A 142 -1.96 8.87 -7.45
C LEU A 142 -1.27 7.72 -8.18
N GLY A 143 -0.61 8.03 -9.29
CA GLY A 143 0.15 7.01 -10.03
C GLY A 143 -0.68 6.11 -10.93
N TRP A 144 -1.54 6.70 -11.78
CA TRP A 144 -2.20 6.03 -12.93
C TRP A 144 -1.24 5.41 -13.96
N SER A 145 0.06 5.41 -13.69
CA SER A 145 1.08 4.72 -14.47
C SER A 145 0.78 3.22 -14.51
N MET A 146 0.23 2.77 -15.65
CA MET A 146 0.02 1.36 -15.95
C MET A 146 1.28 0.55 -15.61
N GLU A 147 1.11 -0.59 -14.96
CA GLU A 147 2.13 -1.65 -14.83
C GLU A 147 2.54 -2.13 -16.23
N THR A 148 3.40 -1.36 -16.88
CA THR A 148 3.88 -1.56 -18.25
C THR A 148 4.92 -2.68 -18.32
N ARG A 149 5.19 -3.38 -17.21
CA ARG A 149 6.01 -4.61 -17.19
C ARG A 149 5.52 -5.64 -18.20
N SER A 150 4.24 -5.63 -18.58
CA SER A 150 3.67 -6.50 -19.61
C SER A 150 3.67 -5.92 -21.03
N LEU A 151 3.98 -4.63 -21.23
CA LEU A 151 3.73 -3.91 -22.50
C LEU A 151 4.94 -3.83 -23.45
N VAL A 152 6.13 -4.32 -23.09
CA VAL A 152 7.32 -4.15 -23.95
C VAL A 152 7.72 -5.46 -24.62
N ARG A 153 7.32 -5.61 -25.89
CA ARG A 153 7.87 -6.59 -26.84
C ARG A 153 8.90 -5.95 -27.80
N ASP A 154 8.97 -4.63 -27.85
CA ASP A 154 9.79 -3.92 -28.82
C ASP A 154 11.17 -3.55 -28.24
N ARG A 155 12.24 -3.86 -28.97
CA ARG A 155 13.64 -3.73 -28.51
C ARG A 155 14.26 -2.36 -28.82
N SER A 156 13.50 -1.41 -29.36
CA SER A 156 14.06 -0.11 -29.74
C SER A 156 14.64 0.67 -28.54
N PRO A 157 15.75 1.41 -28.71
CA PRO A 157 16.36 2.20 -27.61
C PRO A 157 15.39 3.21 -26.97
N ARG A 158 14.50 3.81 -27.78
CA ARG A 158 13.47 4.74 -27.30
C ARG A 158 12.42 4.04 -26.44
N ALA A 159 11.97 2.84 -26.81
CA ALA A 159 11.02 2.06 -26.02
C ALA A 159 11.63 1.63 -24.68
N GLN A 160 12.91 1.29 -24.65
CA GLN A 160 13.62 0.96 -23.41
C GLN A 160 13.74 2.18 -22.48
N HIS A 161 14.10 3.34 -23.02
CA HIS A 161 14.18 4.58 -22.24
C HIS A 161 12.80 4.99 -21.68
N LEU A 162 11.75 4.96 -22.51
CA LEU A 162 10.38 5.22 -22.06
C LEU A 162 9.93 4.23 -20.98
N ALA A 163 10.26 2.94 -21.12
CA ALA A 163 9.93 1.93 -20.12
C ALA A 163 10.65 2.17 -18.79
N LEU A 164 11.89 2.66 -18.81
CA LEU A 164 12.61 3.07 -17.60
C LEU A 164 11.96 4.27 -16.93
N LEU A 165 11.61 5.31 -17.71
CA LEU A 165 10.91 6.50 -17.20
C LEU A 165 9.54 6.15 -16.61
N LEU A 166 8.77 5.29 -17.25
CA LEU A 166 7.47 4.83 -16.75
C LEU A 166 7.61 4.03 -15.45
N ARG A 167 8.60 3.12 -15.36
CA ARG A 167 8.83 2.35 -14.13
C ARG A 167 9.25 3.24 -12.96
N ALA A 168 10.20 4.14 -13.21
CA ALA A 168 10.66 5.07 -12.18
C ALA A 168 9.59 6.09 -11.80
N GLY A 169 8.78 6.54 -12.77
CA GLY A 169 7.59 7.35 -12.53
C GLY A 169 6.54 6.62 -11.69
N GLY A 170 6.29 5.34 -11.96
CA GLY A 170 5.42 4.49 -11.16
C GLY A 170 5.88 4.40 -9.70
N THR A 171 7.15 4.04 -9.46
CA THR A 171 7.71 4.02 -8.08
C THR A 171 7.58 5.38 -7.39
N LEU A 172 7.95 6.48 -8.06
CA LEU A 172 7.83 7.83 -7.50
C LEU A 172 6.38 8.20 -7.15
N SER A 173 5.43 7.79 -7.99
CA SER A 173 4.01 8.03 -7.77
C SER A 173 3.49 7.23 -6.58
N SER A 174 3.91 5.97 -6.42
CA SER A 174 3.56 5.15 -5.25
C SER A 174 4.14 5.73 -3.95
N LEU A 175 5.38 6.24 -3.98
CA LEU A 175 5.97 6.95 -2.83
C LEU A 175 5.17 8.21 -2.49
N ALA A 176 4.79 9.01 -3.49
CA ALA A 176 3.96 10.19 -3.31
C ALA A 176 2.57 9.82 -2.77
N ALA A 177 1.97 8.71 -3.24
CA ALA A 177 0.70 8.20 -2.79
C ALA A 177 0.71 7.84 -1.30
N ILE A 178 1.71 7.06 -0.88
CA ILE A 178 1.86 6.66 0.54
C ILE A 178 2.18 7.88 1.41
N LEU A 179 3.00 8.81 0.93
CA LEU A 179 3.31 10.03 1.67
C LEU A 179 2.05 10.90 1.86
N TRP A 180 1.28 11.10 0.79
CA TRP A 180 0.03 11.85 0.83
C TRP A 180 -0.99 11.19 1.76
N PHE A 181 -1.22 9.89 1.60
CA PHE A 181 -2.06 9.09 2.50
C PHE A 181 -1.58 9.18 3.95
N GLY A 182 -0.29 9.01 4.19
CA GLY A 182 0.30 9.04 5.53
C GLY A 182 0.09 10.39 6.20
N ILE A 183 0.33 11.51 5.51
CA ILE A 183 0.06 12.85 6.07
C ILE A 183 -1.41 13.00 6.43
N LEU A 184 -2.32 12.60 5.53
CA LEU A 184 -3.75 12.73 5.74
C LEU A 184 -4.30 11.78 6.82
N TYR A 185 -3.68 10.62 7.00
CA TYR A 185 -4.04 9.64 8.02
C TYR A 185 -3.81 10.20 9.44
N GLU A 186 -2.77 11.02 9.61
CA GLU A 186 -2.38 11.55 10.92
C GLU A 186 -3.20 12.76 11.36
N LEU A 187 -3.90 13.46 10.45
CA LEU A 187 -4.59 14.72 10.76
C LEU A 187 -5.86 14.58 11.59
N PRO A 188 -6.78 13.63 11.31
CA PRO A 188 -8.02 13.51 12.06
C PRO A 188 -7.76 12.88 13.42
N HIS A 189 -8.15 13.57 14.48
CA HIS A 189 -8.09 13.08 15.86
C HIS A 189 -9.48 13.04 16.48
N ARG A 190 -9.79 11.95 17.20
CA ARG A 190 -11.07 11.81 17.90
C ARG A 190 -11.00 12.46 19.27
N VAL A 191 -11.95 13.34 19.53
CA VAL A 191 -12.15 13.98 20.84
C VAL A 191 -13.57 13.66 21.30
N GLU A 192 -13.83 13.72 22.60
CA GLU A 192 -15.21 13.63 23.12
C GLU A 192 -16.08 14.70 22.45
N GLY A 193 -17.02 14.26 21.60
CA GLY A 193 -17.92 15.14 20.85
C GLY A 193 -17.65 15.28 19.35
N GLY A 194 -16.59 14.69 18.79
CA GLY A 194 -16.40 14.69 17.34
C GLY A 194 -14.99 14.41 16.83
N LEU A 195 -14.79 14.65 15.54
CA LEU A 195 -13.50 14.53 14.85
C LEU A 195 -12.94 15.94 14.59
N VAL A 196 -11.72 16.18 15.05
CA VAL A 196 -11.04 17.48 14.92
C VAL A 196 -9.73 17.29 14.15
N LEU A 197 -9.31 18.33 13.41
CA LEU A 197 -8.01 18.35 12.74
C LEU A 197 -6.93 18.77 13.73
N ASP A 198 -6.01 17.85 14.02
CA ASP A 198 -4.92 18.04 14.98
C ASP A 198 -3.56 18.10 14.25
N TRP A 199 -3.18 19.29 13.81
CA TRP A 199 -1.92 19.51 13.08
C TRP A 199 -0.68 19.27 13.95
N THR A 200 -0.75 19.58 15.24
CA THR A 200 0.40 19.44 16.15
C THR A 200 0.65 17.99 16.49
N GLY A 201 -0.39 17.22 16.82
CA GLY A 201 -0.28 15.78 17.04
C GLY A 201 0.06 15.03 15.74
N ALA A 202 -0.48 15.45 14.59
CA ALA A 202 -0.09 14.88 13.30
C ALA A 202 1.42 15.08 13.03
N GLY A 203 1.94 16.29 13.25
CA GLY A 203 3.37 16.57 13.12
C GLY A 203 4.23 15.73 14.06
N PHE A 204 3.78 15.52 15.29
CA PHE A 204 4.46 14.66 16.26
C PHE A 204 4.47 13.19 15.82
N ARG A 205 3.33 12.63 15.39
CA ARG A 205 3.22 11.24 14.89
C ARG A 205 4.03 11.01 13.62
N LEU A 206 4.04 11.97 12.69
CA LEU A 206 4.94 11.95 11.53
C LEU A 206 6.41 11.97 11.94
N GLY A 207 6.78 12.80 12.92
CA GLY A 207 8.12 12.83 13.49
C GLY A 207 8.53 11.49 14.10
N LEU A 208 7.62 10.86 14.85
CA LEU A 208 7.83 9.51 15.40
C LEU A 208 7.99 8.45 14.30
N ALA A 209 7.17 8.50 13.24
CA ALA A 209 7.30 7.57 12.12
C ALA A 209 8.66 7.70 11.41
N ILE A 210 9.16 8.93 11.22
CA ILE A 210 10.49 9.19 10.66
C ILE A 210 11.59 8.68 11.61
N LEU A 211 11.50 8.98 12.91
CA LEU A 211 12.45 8.51 13.90
C LEU A 211 12.50 6.98 13.95
N LEU A 212 11.33 6.34 14.00
CA LEU A 212 11.19 4.88 13.97
C LEU A 212 11.84 4.30 12.71
N ALA A 213 11.59 4.90 11.55
CA ALA A 213 12.17 4.44 10.29
C ALA A 213 13.70 4.54 10.25
N ILE A 214 14.28 5.62 10.79
CA ILE A 214 15.74 5.77 10.87
C ILE A 214 16.34 4.72 11.79
N LEU A 215 15.78 4.55 13.00
CA LEU A 215 16.26 3.59 14.00
C LEU A 215 16.14 2.15 13.47
N MET A 216 14.97 1.78 12.94
CA MET A 216 14.72 0.44 12.42
C MET A 216 15.46 0.17 11.12
N GLY A 217 15.69 1.19 10.30
CA GLY A 217 16.53 1.08 9.12
C GLY A 217 18.00 0.80 9.47
N ALA A 218 18.54 1.48 10.49
CA ALA A 218 19.89 1.23 10.99
C ALA A 218 20.03 -0.16 11.64
N LEU A 219 19.07 -0.54 12.49
CA LEU A 219 19.03 -1.89 13.08
C LEU A 219 18.87 -2.96 12.00
N GLY A 220 18.01 -2.72 11.01
CA GLY A 220 17.80 -3.61 9.89
C GLY A 220 19.08 -3.82 9.08
N GLN A 221 19.81 -2.76 8.78
CA GLN A 221 21.12 -2.85 8.12
C GLN A 221 22.10 -3.73 8.93
N LEU A 222 22.14 -3.55 10.24
CA LEU A 222 22.99 -4.37 11.12
C LEU A 222 22.55 -5.83 11.12
N ALA A 223 21.24 -6.09 11.19
CA ALA A 223 20.67 -7.44 11.13
C ALA A 223 20.98 -8.12 9.79
N PHE A 224 20.83 -7.42 8.66
CA PHE A 224 21.18 -7.94 7.34
C PHE A 224 22.66 -8.28 7.21
N ARG A 225 23.56 -7.47 7.77
CA ARG A 225 25.00 -7.77 7.79
C ARG A 225 25.30 -9.05 8.59
N ARG A 226 24.58 -9.30 9.68
CA ARG A 226 24.75 -10.50 10.51
C ARG A 226 24.11 -11.76 9.93
N ALA A 227 22.96 -11.62 9.26
CA ALA A 227 22.25 -12.69 8.58
C ALA A 227 22.98 -13.22 7.33
N GLY A 228 24.15 -12.69 6.99
CA GLY A 228 24.94 -13.16 5.85
C GLY A 228 24.19 -13.07 4.51
N ARG A 229 24.46 -14.04 3.64
CA ARG A 229 23.96 -14.07 2.24
C ARG A 229 22.82 -15.07 2.01
N ALA A 230 22.41 -15.81 3.03
CA ALA A 230 21.33 -16.78 2.91
C ALA A 230 19.99 -16.06 2.74
N ARG A 231 19.21 -16.45 1.73
CA ARG A 231 17.94 -15.76 1.38
C ARG A 231 16.91 -15.91 2.48
N GLU A 232 16.90 -17.08 3.12
CA GLU A 232 15.99 -17.45 4.19
C GLU A 232 16.21 -16.54 5.40
N GLN A 233 17.47 -16.30 5.77
CA GLN A 233 17.83 -15.44 6.89
C GLN A 233 17.49 -13.98 6.59
N GLN A 234 17.75 -13.51 5.36
CA GLN A 234 17.36 -12.16 4.92
C GLN A 234 15.83 -11.98 4.92
N LEU A 235 15.07 -13.01 4.52
CA LEU A 235 13.61 -12.99 4.56
C LEU A 235 13.07 -12.90 5.99
N VAL A 236 13.64 -13.68 6.91
CA VAL A 236 13.28 -13.61 8.34
C VAL A 236 13.57 -12.22 8.90
N VAL A 237 14.73 -11.63 8.57
CA VAL A 237 15.08 -10.27 9.00
C VAL A 237 14.10 -9.24 8.43
N SER A 238 13.78 -9.29 7.14
CA SER A 238 12.80 -8.40 6.51
C SER A 238 11.43 -8.49 7.16
N LEU A 239 10.90 -9.71 7.32
CA LEU A 239 9.60 -9.92 7.95
C LEU A 239 9.61 -9.43 9.40
N GLY A 240 10.68 -9.70 10.15
CA GLY A 240 10.83 -9.23 11.52
C GLY A 240 10.80 -7.71 11.60
N ILE A 241 11.55 -7.00 10.75
CA ILE A 241 11.56 -5.53 10.71
C ILE A 241 10.17 -5.01 10.33
N VAL A 242 9.54 -5.58 9.30
CA VAL A 242 8.22 -5.13 8.82
C VAL A 242 7.16 -5.30 9.90
N VAL A 243 7.08 -6.49 10.52
CA VAL A 243 6.12 -6.76 11.60
C VAL A 243 6.37 -5.84 12.78
N PHE A 244 7.64 -5.64 13.16
CA PHE A 244 8.01 -4.79 14.28
C PHE A 244 7.69 -3.31 14.03
N VAL A 245 8.06 -2.77 12.87
CA VAL A 245 7.78 -1.37 12.48
C VAL A 245 6.29 -1.14 12.35
N ALA A 246 5.57 -2.02 11.66
CA ALA A 246 4.13 -1.88 11.48
C ALA A 246 3.40 -1.95 12.83
N GLY A 247 3.74 -2.93 13.68
CA GLY A 247 3.15 -3.07 15.01
C GLY A 247 3.44 -1.85 15.89
N LEU A 248 4.71 -1.43 15.97
CA LEU A 248 5.09 -0.29 16.81
C LEU A 248 4.50 1.03 16.29
N ALA A 249 4.42 1.23 14.96
CA ALA A 249 3.73 2.38 14.40
C ALA A 249 2.25 2.39 14.79
N THR A 250 1.56 1.25 14.67
CA THR A 250 0.15 1.12 15.08
C THR A 250 -0.05 1.41 16.57
N GLU A 251 0.80 0.88 17.45
CA GLU A 251 0.74 1.15 18.90
C GLU A 251 0.99 2.63 19.24
N LEU A 252 1.85 3.31 18.48
CA LEU A 252 2.10 4.75 18.61
C LEU A 252 1.03 5.62 17.93
N GLY A 253 -0.02 5.01 17.36
CA GLY A 253 -1.08 5.69 16.63
C GLY A 253 -0.64 6.27 15.28
N ALA A 254 0.53 5.89 14.77
CA ALA A 254 1.06 6.33 13.49
C ALA A 254 0.73 5.35 12.35
N SER A 255 0.81 5.82 11.10
CA SER A 255 0.53 5.02 9.91
C SER A 255 1.57 3.89 9.71
N PRO A 256 1.18 2.61 9.81
CA PRO A 256 2.11 1.48 9.62
C PRO A 256 2.63 1.40 8.19
N LEU A 257 1.83 1.83 7.21
CA LEU A 257 2.21 1.89 5.80
C LEU A 257 3.32 2.93 5.57
N LEU A 258 3.15 4.15 6.10
CA LEU A 258 4.13 5.22 5.96
C LEU A 258 5.44 4.87 6.70
N ALA A 259 5.35 4.45 7.97
CA ALA A 259 6.52 4.11 8.77
C ALA A 259 7.35 2.97 8.13
N SER A 260 6.67 1.94 7.60
CA SER A 260 7.34 0.84 6.91
C SER A 260 7.94 1.27 5.58
N MET A 261 7.26 2.14 4.82
CA MET A 261 7.82 2.74 3.61
C MET A 261 9.09 3.52 3.91
N LEU A 262 9.06 4.44 4.86
CA LEU A 262 10.23 5.21 5.26
C LEU A 262 11.38 4.28 5.72
N THR A 263 11.07 3.22 6.45
CA THR A 263 12.07 2.21 6.83
C THR A 263 12.69 1.55 5.59
N GLY A 264 11.87 1.18 4.62
CA GLY A 264 12.34 0.67 3.32
C GLY A 264 13.26 1.65 2.60
N VAL A 265 12.89 2.94 2.56
CA VAL A 265 13.74 4.00 1.99
C VAL A 265 15.09 4.06 2.69
N VAL A 266 15.12 4.05 4.02
CA VAL A 266 16.37 4.08 4.79
C VAL A 266 17.23 2.85 4.47
N ILE A 267 16.65 1.64 4.49
CA ILE A 267 17.38 0.40 4.21
C ILE A 267 17.92 0.37 2.78
N ALA A 268 17.13 0.81 1.79
CA ALA A 268 17.54 0.86 0.38
C ALA A 268 18.79 1.71 0.16
N ASN A 269 18.95 2.76 0.96
CA ASN A 269 20.01 3.75 0.81
C ASN A 269 21.22 3.50 1.74
N LEU A 270 21.07 2.66 2.76
CA LEU A 270 22.17 2.24 3.64
C LEU A 270 22.76 0.87 3.26
N SER A 271 21.99 -0.01 2.61
CA SER A 271 22.41 -1.40 2.38
C SER A 271 23.35 -1.56 1.17
N GLY A 272 24.30 -2.48 1.28
CA GLY A 272 25.28 -2.76 0.21
C GLY A 272 24.71 -3.56 -0.97
N LYS A 273 25.50 -3.74 -2.03
CA LYS A 273 25.12 -4.41 -3.30
C LYS A 273 24.54 -5.82 -3.13
N GLU A 274 24.81 -6.50 -2.03
CA GLU A 274 24.31 -7.85 -1.76
C GLU A 274 22.81 -7.89 -1.50
N PHE A 275 22.27 -6.87 -0.83
CA PHE A 275 20.85 -6.73 -0.53
C PHE A 275 20.01 -6.58 -1.82
N GLN A 276 20.60 -6.02 -2.88
CA GLN A 276 19.93 -5.80 -4.17
C GLN A 276 19.48 -7.11 -4.85
N ARG A 277 20.18 -8.23 -4.60
CA ARG A 277 19.78 -9.53 -5.14
C ARG A 277 18.52 -10.06 -4.46
N PHE A 278 18.37 -9.80 -3.18
CA PHE A 278 17.24 -10.24 -2.37
C PHE A 278 16.02 -9.33 -2.53
N GLU A 279 16.22 -8.03 -2.73
CA GLU A 279 15.15 -7.09 -3.09
C GLU A 279 14.33 -7.56 -4.30
N ARG A 280 14.99 -8.09 -5.34
CA ARG A 280 14.30 -8.65 -6.51
C ARG A 280 13.37 -9.81 -6.18
N PHE A 281 13.72 -10.61 -5.17
CA PHE A 281 12.90 -11.71 -4.69
C PHE A 281 11.72 -11.19 -3.85
N ILE A 282 11.96 -10.24 -2.96
CA ILE A 282 10.90 -9.57 -2.17
C ILE A 282 9.84 -8.95 -3.09
N ILE A 283 10.27 -8.26 -4.15
CA ILE A 283 9.37 -7.62 -5.11
C ILE A 283 8.46 -8.66 -5.81
N GLN A 284 8.86 -9.93 -5.92
CA GLN A 284 7.97 -10.96 -6.47
C GLN A 284 6.83 -11.33 -5.51
N ALA A 285 7.06 -11.24 -4.19
CA ALA A 285 6.04 -11.50 -3.18
C ALA A 285 5.00 -10.37 -3.06
N GLU A 286 5.30 -9.18 -3.61
CA GLU A 286 4.39 -8.03 -3.69
C GLU A 286 3.00 -8.41 -4.24
N HIS A 287 2.97 -9.24 -5.29
CA HIS A 287 1.71 -9.61 -5.93
C HIS A 287 0.80 -10.44 -5.01
N VAL A 288 1.37 -11.34 -4.19
CA VAL A 288 0.59 -12.15 -3.24
C VAL A 288 -0.06 -11.24 -2.20
N VAL A 289 0.70 -10.28 -1.67
CA VAL A 289 0.21 -9.35 -0.65
C VAL A 289 -0.81 -8.36 -1.22
N ALA A 290 -0.62 -7.90 -2.46
CA ALA A 290 -1.59 -7.06 -3.16
C ALA A 290 -2.94 -7.79 -3.37
N VAL A 291 -2.91 -9.07 -3.76
CA VAL A 291 -4.12 -9.90 -3.88
C VAL A 291 -4.78 -10.10 -2.52
N LEU A 292 -4.00 -10.35 -1.48
CA LEU A 292 -4.51 -10.49 -0.11
C LEU A 292 -5.23 -9.21 0.34
N LEU A 293 -4.64 -8.03 0.13
CA LEU A 293 -5.28 -6.76 0.45
C LEU A 293 -6.54 -6.50 -0.38
N ALA A 294 -6.55 -6.86 -1.67
CA ALA A 294 -7.74 -6.73 -2.52
C ALA A 294 -8.88 -7.66 -2.04
N LEU A 295 -8.56 -8.90 -1.64
CA LEU A 295 -9.52 -9.81 -1.00
C LEU A 295 -10.11 -9.20 0.27
N ILE A 296 -9.26 -8.61 1.11
CA ILE A 296 -9.70 -8.02 2.37
C ILE A 296 -10.53 -6.75 2.11
N ALA A 297 -10.16 -5.93 1.14
CA ALA A 297 -10.97 -4.79 0.72
C ALA A 297 -12.40 -5.22 0.33
N GLY A 298 -12.53 -6.35 -0.37
CA GLY A 298 -13.83 -6.96 -0.64
C GLY A 298 -14.56 -7.46 0.61
N LEU A 299 -13.85 -8.07 1.57
CA LEU A 299 -14.44 -8.52 2.84
C LEU A 299 -14.95 -7.37 3.71
N LEU A 300 -14.26 -6.22 3.67
CA LEU A 300 -14.63 -5.01 4.42
C LEU A 300 -15.77 -4.23 3.74
N MET A 301 -16.05 -4.51 2.47
CA MET A 301 -17.08 -3.82 1.71
C MET A 301 -18.46 -4.14 2.30
N LYS A 302 -19.19 -3.12 2.74
CA LYS A 302 -20.61 -3.26 3.08
C LYS A 302 -21.43 -2.97 1.83
N LEU A 303 -22.34 -3.88 1.46
CA LEU A 303 -23.20 -3.71 0.30
C LEU A 303 -24.37 -2.74 0.56
N ASP A 304 -24.63 -2.41 1.84
CA ASP A 304 -25.58 -1.37 2.21
C ASP A 304 -25.06 0.02 1.83
N ILE A 305 -25.55 0.52 0.70
CA ILE A 305 -25.19 1.80 0.07
C ILE A 305 -25.42 3.00 1.01
N GLN A 306 -26.35 2.91 1.98
CA GLN A 306 -26.62 4.02 2.90
C GLN A 306 -25.49 4.25 3.92
N GLN A 307 -24.66 3.24 4.20
CA GLN A 307 -23.60 3.32 5.19
C GLN A 307 -22.25 3.77 4.62
N TRP A 308 -22.11 3.97 3.32
CA TRP A 308 -20.84 4.40 2.72
C TRP A 308 -20.40 5.79 3.18
N GLY A 309 -21.33 6.61 3.67
CA GLY A 309 -21.05 7.86 4.38
C GLY A 309 -20.49 7.68 5.81
N VAL A 310 -20.55 6.48 6.38
CA VAL A 310 -20.28 6.19 7.81
C VAL A 310 -19.09 5.22 8.00
N ILE A 311 -18.58 4.55 6.96
CA ILE A 311 -17.61 3.44 7.09
C ILE A 311 -16.13 3.87 7.16
N LEU A 312 -15.81 5.16 7.19
CA LEU A 312 -14.46 5.62 7.56
C LEU A 312 -14.35 5.93 9.06
N VAL A 313 -14.82 5.00 9.88
CA VAL A 313 -14.78 4.99 11.35
C VAL A 313 -14.03 3.77 11.86
#